data_AF-A0A2E0H201-F1
#
_entry.id   AF-A0A2E0H201-F1
#
_cell.length_a   1.000
_cell.length_b   1.000
_cell.length_c   1.000
_cell.angle_alpha   90.00
_cell.angle_beta   90.00
_cell.angle_gamma   90.00
#
_symmetry.space_group_name_H-M   'P 1'
#
loop_
_entity.id
_entity.type
_entity.pdbx_description
1 polymer ?
#
loop_
_entity_poly.entity_id
_entity_poly.type
_entity_poly.pdbx_seq_one_letter_code
_entity_poly.pdbx_strand_id
1 'polypeptide(L)'
;MLYGIVWLLLIELIGISTFVIFLKPFKAIPDKGYSISKPLGILLLSLVTWLISSSKTIPVTETTAILLLIGLAACSALVGTIKWRFIKQIIKHNYRIILLTEAVFLLIYLVFLTIRYLDPGIDHTEQPMDFAFLNASINTLTGQPLDPWFKGEVISYYYFGYWIFGTLTKISQLPSFASYNLALATIPAITGSILFALTAIFLKISRQKFDFRVISCSLIAAACGVFMANLQGILEFFRINSVGSVGFWKKVCIDGMQNPVMTSVDSWRPTDFWWWFKTSRIINYFGPTCEDEGLDYTINEFPFFSYLLGDLHPHVMVTPFFLVFLYLVYDLFKRDVSKRPKITYWSKVVLVGSTFGCVCFINMWMLP
;
A
#
# COMPACT_ATOMS: atom_id res chain seq x y z
N MET A 1 -13.89 15.65 2.18
CA MET A 1 -12.90 16.33 1.30
C MET A 1 -11.75 16.96 2.07
N LEU A 2 -11.99 17.86 3.05
CA LEU A 2 -10.91 18.53 3.81
C LEU A 2 -9.91 17.55 4.44
N TYR A 3 -10.39 16.48 5.10
CA TYR A 3 -9.53 15.45 5.70
C TYR A 3 -8.60 14.80 4.68
N GLY A 4 -9.09 14.52 3.46
CA GLY A 4 -8.27 13.97 2.39
C GLY A 4 -7.18 14.91 1.90
N ILE A 5 -7.41 16.22 1.93
CA ILE A 5 -6.39 17.23 1.57
C ILE A 5 -5.34 17.33 2.68
N VAL A 6 -5.75 17.41 3.95
CA VAL A 6 -4.83 17.47 5.09
C VAL A 6 -3.91 16.25 5.12
N TRP A 7 -4.48 15.07 4.93
CA TRP A 7 -3.72 13.82 4.86
C TRP A 7 -2.77 13.76 3.67
N LEU A 8 -3.22 14.19 2.49
CA LEU A 8 -2.36 14.27 1.31
C LEU A 8 -1.17 15.22 1.53
N LEU A 9 -1.42 16.41 2.09
CA LEU A 9 -0.36 17.37 2.42
C LEU A 9 0.64 16.80 3.44
N LEU A 10 0.17 16.02 4.41
CA LEU A 10 1.05 15.31 5.35
C LEU A 10 1.94 14.31 4.62
N ILE A 11 1.39 13.47 3.75
CA ILE A 11 2.17 12.51 2.95
C ILE A 11 3.19 13.23 2.06
N GLU A 12 2.79 14.32 1.40
CA GLU A 12 3.70 15.12 0.58
C GLU A 12 4.84 15.72 1.41
N LEU A 13 4.52 16.29 2.57
CA LEU A 13 5.52 16.87 3.46
C LEU A 13 6.54 15.81 3.92
N ILE A 14 6.07 14.63 4.31
CA ILE A 14 6.94 13.50 4.70
C ILE A 14 7.78 13.05 3.50
N GLY A 15 7.17 12.91 2.32
CA GLY A 15 7.82 12.47 1.10
C GLY A 15 8.90 13.42 0.61
N ILE A 16 8.62 14.73 0.57
CA ILE A 16 9.58 15.77 0.18
C ILE A 16 10.71 15.84 1.21
N SER A 17 10.39 15.79 2.50
CA SER A 17 11.40 15.85 3.56
C SER A 17 12.38 14.68 3.48
N THR A 18 11.84 13.48 3.31
CA THR A 18 12.63 12.25 3.14
C THR A 18 13.43 12.30 1.85
N PHE A 19 12.85 12.76 0.74
CA PHE A 19 13.53 12.85 -0.54
C PHE A 19 14.82 13.67 -0.42
N VAL A 20 14.74 14.87 0.16
CA VAL A 20 15.88 15.78 0.35
C VAL A 20 17.00 15.15 1.21
N ILE A 21 16.63 14.46 2.29
CA ILE A 21 17.59 13.81 3.19
C ILE A 21 18.31 12.64 2.47
N PHE A 22 17.56 11.84 1.70
CA PHE A 22 18.05 10.58 1.13
C PHE A 22 18.53 10.66 -0.34
N LEU A 23 18.80 11.86 -0.89
CA LEU A 23 19.32 12.00 -2.28
C LEU A 23 20.69 11.35 -2.53
N LYS A 24 21.57 11.33 -1.52
CA LYS A 24 22.97 10.93 -1.69
C LYS A 24 23.16 9.41 -1.85
N PRO A 25 22.42 8.55 -1.13
CA PRO A 25 22.42 7.12 -1.36
C PRO A 25 22.10 6.73 -2.82
N PHE A 26 21.00 7.23 -3.40
CA PHE A 26 20.43 6.70 -4.64
C PHE A 26 21.07 7.20 -5.94
N LYS A 27 22.40 7.09 -6.06
CA LYS A 27 23.11 7.54 -7.28
C LYS A 27 22.85 6.66 -8.49
N ALA A 28 22.60 5.36 -8.31
CA ALA A 28 22.51 4.39 -9.40
C ALA A 28 21.16 4.44 -10.13
N ILE A 29 20.09 4.81 -9.41
CA ILE A 29 18.73 4.82 -9.96
C ILE A 29 18.37 6.19 -10.60
N PRO A 30 17.63 6.21 -11.72
CA PRO A 30 17.21 7.44 -12.41
C PRO A 30 16.49 8.49 -11.56
N ASP A 31 15.48 8.11 -10.77
CA ASP A 31 14.63 9.05 -10.01
C ASP A 31 15.25 9.51 -8.67
N LYS A 32 16.46 9.04 -8.33
CA LYS A 32 17.18 9.36 -7.09
C LYS A 32 16.40 9.01 -5.80
N GLY A 33 15.50 8.03 -5.85
CA GLY A 33 14.72 7.59 -4.69
C GLY A 33 13.52 8.47 -4.39
N TYR A 34 13.06 9.29 -5.34
CA TYR A 34 11.83 10.05 -5.19
C TYR A 34 10.62 9.13 -5.02
N SER A 35 10.51 8.06 -5.82
CA SER A 35 9.32 7.19 -5.81
C SER A 35 9.11 6.48 -4.47
N ILE A 36 10.17 6.23 -3.72
CA ILE A 36 10.11 5.57 -2.42
C ILE A 36 10.15 6.54 -1.23
N SER A 37 10.31 7.84 -1.45
CA SER A 37 10.56 8.78 -0.36
C SER A 37 9.36 8.93 0.57
N LYS A 38 8.13 8.90 0.04
CA LYS A 38 6.88 8.92 0.81
C LYS A 38 6.81 7.74 1.79
N PRO A 39 6.76 6.47 1.34
CA PRO A 39 6.68 5.33 2.27
C PRO A 39 7.92 5.17 3.13
N LEU A 40 9.13 5.50 2.64
CA LEU A 40 10.33 5.42 3.46
C LEU A 40 10.28 6.41 4.63
N GLY A 41 9.77 7.63 4.41
CA GLY A 41 9.59 8.63 5.45
C GLY A 41 8.54 8.25 6.47
N ILE A 42 7.41 7.73 5.99
CA ILE A 42 6.34 7.18 6.83
C ILE A 42 6.91 6.07 7.72
N LEU A 43 7.63 5.11 7.11
CA LEU A 43 8.23 3.99 7.82
C LEU A 43 9.26 4.45 8.87
N LEU A 44 10.12 5.41 8.55
CA LEU A 44 11.11 5.96 9.47
C LEU A 44 10.45 6.63 10.68
N LEU A 45 9.46 7.51 10.45
CA LEU A 45 8.73 8.18 11.53
C LEU A 45 8.06 7.16 12.45
N SER A 46 7.37 6.19 11.87
CA SER A 46 6.64 5.15 12.61
C SER A 46 7.57 4.18 13.34
N LEU A 47 8.72 3.83 12.78
CA LEU A 47 9.72 3.01 13.46
C LEU A 47 10.31 3.76 14.66
N VAL A 48 10.61 5.05 14.51
CA VAL A 48 11.12 5.88 15.62
C VAL A 48 10.08 6.03 16.72
N THR A 49 8.81 6.30 16.39
CA THR A 49 7.75 6.34 17.40
C THR A 49 7.57 4.99 18.09
N TRP A 50 7.62 3.88 17.33
CA TRP A 50 7.52 2.54 17.91
C TRP A 50 8.68 2.24 18.86
N LEU A 51 9.92 2.55 18.48
CA LEU A 51 11.10 2.35 19.33
C LEU A 51 11.02 3.17 20.63
N ILE A 52 10.55 4.42 20.54
CA ILE A 52 10.33 5.29 21.71
C ILE A 52 9.22 4.72 22.62
N SER A 53 8.14 4.20 22.05
CA SER A 53 7.08 3.59 22.85
C SER A 53 7.58 2.31 23.51
N SER A 54 8.26 1.44 22.75
CA SER A 54 8.77 0.16 23.22
C SER A 54 9.84 0.30 24.30
N SER A 55 10.63 1.39 24.32
CA SER A 55 11.58 1.65 25.39
C SER A 55 10.91 2.03 26.71
N LYS A 56 9.61 2.37 26.70
CA LYS A 56 8.82 2.83 27.85
C LYS A 56 9.40 4.08 28.53
N THR A 57 10.30 4.81 27.86
CA THR A 57 11.00 5.97 28.43
C THR A 57 10.23 7.27 28.22
N ILE A 58 9.66 7.47 27.02
CA ILE A 58 8.94 8.69 26.64
C ILE A 58 7.58 8.27 26.07
N PRO A 59 6.46 8.87 26.52
CA PRO A 59 5.15 8.60 25.95
C PRO A 59 5.06 9.15 24.53
N VAL A 60 4.55 8.34 23.62
CA VAL A 60 4.27 8.73 22.23
C VAL A 60 2.90 9.36 22.18
N THR A 61 2.82 10.66 22.51
CA THR A 61 1.61 11.48 22.32
C THR A 61 1.59 12.07 20.91
N GLU A 62 0.51 12.76 20.57
CA GLU A 62 0.37 13.59 19.37
C GLU A 62 1.52 14.60 19.28
N THR A 63 1.83 15.27 20.40
CA THR A 63 2.94 16.22 20.49
C THR A 63 4.27 15.56 20.17
N THR A 64 4.56 14.38 20.74
CA THR A 64 5.79 13.64 20.44
C THR A 64 5.88 13.30 18.95
N ALA A 65 4.80 12.81 18.35
CA ALA A 65 4.78 12.46 16.93
C ALA A 65 4.95 13.70 16.01
N ILE A 66 4.30 14.83 16.35
CA ILE A 66 4.44 16.10 15.63
C ILE A 66 5.86 16.65 15.76
N LEU A 67 6.47 16.60 16.94
CA LEU A 67 7.86 17.03 17.15
C LEU A 67 8.85 16.21 16.32
N LEU A 68 8.62 14.90 16.15
CA LEU A 68 9.42 14.06 15.26
C LEU A 68 9.25 14.45 13.79
N LEU A 69 8.02 14.77 13.35
CA LEU A 69 7.80 15.32 12.00
C LEU A 69 8.51 16.67 11.82
N ILE A 70 8.41 17.58 12.79
CA ILE A 70 9.11 18.87 12.76
C ILE A 70 10.62 18.66 12.70
N GLY A 71 11.16 17.71 13.48
CA GLY A 71 12.56 17.32 13.42
C GLY A 71 12.98 16.81 12.04
N LEU A 72 12.18 15.95 11.42
CA LEU A 72 12.40 15.47 10.06
C LEU A 72 12.40 16.62 9.05
N ALA A 73 11.41 17.52 9.12
CA ALA A 73 11.28 18.67 8.24
C ALA A 73 12.43 19.68 8.43
N ALA A 74 12.85 19.94 9.67
CA ALA A 74 13.98 20.81 10.00
C ALA A 74 15.30 20.22 9.47
N CYS A 75 15.55 18.93 9.68
CA CYS A 75 16.69 18.21 9.11
C CYS A 75 16.69 18.30 7.56
N SER A 76 15.53 18.11 6.94
CA SER A 76 15.36 18.28 5.49
C SER A 76 15.70 19.71 5.05
N ALA A 77 15.19 20.73 5.73
CA ALA A 77 15.45 22.13 5.41
C ALA A 77 16.94 22.47 5.53
N LEU A 78 17.62 22.03 6.58
CA LEU A 78 19.07 22.20 6.77
C LEU A 78 19.88 21.53 5.65
N VAL A 79 19.55 20.29 5.30
CA VAL A 79 20.20 19.60 4.17
C VAL A 79 19.88 20.31 2.85
N GLY A 80 18.66 20.78 2.70
CA GLY A 80 18.13 21.49 1.54
C GLY A 80 18.85 22.79 1.24
N THR A 81 19.09 23.62 2.26
CA THR A 81 19.81 24.89 2.14
C THR A 81 21.27 24.67 1.76
N ILE A 82 21.93 23.69 2.40
CA ILE A 82 23.33 23.35 2.10
C ILE A 82 23.49 22.80 0.68
N LYS A 83 22.53 21.99 0.20
CA LYS A 83 22.62 21.26 -1.08
C LYS A 83 21.69 21.78 -2.17
N TRP A 84 21.17 22.99 -2.05
CA TRP A 84 20.16 23.54 -2.95
C TRP A 84 20.50 23.41 -4.44
N ARG A 85 21.73 23.76 -4.83
CA ARG A 85 22.19 23.67 -6.23
C ARG A 85 22.13 22.24 -6.77
N PHE A 86 22.51 21.26 -5.94
CA PHE A 86 22.50 19.84 -6.29
C PHE A 86 21.07 19.31 -6.42
N ILE A 87 20.19 19.68 -5.49
CA ILE A 87 18.76 19.32 -5.51
C ILE A 87 18.11 19.87 -6.79
N LYS A 88 18.30 21.16 -7.08
CA LYS A 88 17.79 21.81 -8.28
C LYS A 88 18.27 21.12 -9.55
N GLN A 89 19.53 20.69 -9.59
CA GLN A 89 20.07 19.94 -10.73
C GLN A 89 19.42 18.56 -10.88
N ILE A 90 19.23 17.81 -9.80
CA ILE A 90 18.56 16.50 -9.81
C ILE A 90 17.13 16.65 -10.32
N ILE A 91 16.37 17.59 -9.77
CA ILE A 91 14.97 17.82 -10.17
C ILE A 91 14.94 18.21 -11.64
N LYS A 92 15.79 19.15 -12.09
CA LYS A 92 15.83 19.56 -13.50
C LYS A 92 16.15 18.42 -14.46
N HIS A 93 17.02 17.48 -14.08
CA HIS A 93 17.36 16.34 -14.95
C HIS A 93 16.29 15.23 -14.92
N ASN A 94 15.55 15.09 -13.82
CA ASN A 94 14.64 13.95 -13.60
C ASN A 94 13.17 14.35 -13.46
N TYR A 95 12.81 15.61 -13.76
CA TYR A 95 11.45 16.12 -13.53
C TYR A 95 10.36 15.28 -14.18
N ARG A 96 10.63 14.64 -15.33
CA ARG A 96 9.64 13.82 -16.03
C ARG A 96 9.25 12.58 -15.22
N ILE A 97 10.22 11.84 -14.67
CA ILE A 97 9.89 10.67 -13.83
C ILE A 97 9.23 11.12 -12.54
N ILE A 98 9.74 12.18 -11.91
CA ILE A 98 9.18 12.74 -10.68
C ILE A 98 7.71 13.13 -10.90
N LEU A 99 7.43 13.93 -11.93
CA LEU A 99 6.09 14.42 -12.25
C LEU A 99 5.13 13.29 -12.64
N LEU A 100 5.58 12.31 -13.43
CA LEU A 100 4.73 11.19 -13.84
C LEU A 100 4.43 10.25 -12.67
N THR A 101 5.43 9.93 -11.84
CA THR A 101 5.23 9.15 -10.61
C THR A 101 4.25 9.86 -9.68
N GLU A 102 4.36 11.18 -9.55
CA GLU A 102 3.45 11.98 -8.74
C GLU A 102 2.03 12.04 -9.32
N ALA A 103 1.90 12.18 -10.65
CA ALA A 103 0.60 12.14 -11.31
C ALA A 103 -0.09 10.78 -11.13
N VAL A 104 0.66 9.66 -11.19
CA VAL A 104 0.13 8.32 -10.92
C VAL A 104 -0.30 8.19 -9.46
N PHE A 105 0.51 8.65 -8.51
CA PHE A 105 0.17 8.68 -7.09
C PHE A 105 -1.14 9.44 -6.86
N LEU A 106 -1.23 10.68 -7.33
CA LEU A 106 -2.41 11.53 -7.15
C LEU A 106 -3.65 10.96 -7.83
N LEU A 107 -3.53 10.42 -9.04
CA LEU A 107 -4.65 9.83 -9.76
C LEU A 107 -5.22 8.64 -8.99
N ILE A 108 -4.38 7.70 -8.55
CA ILE A 108 -4.81 6.52 -7.81
C ILE A 108 -5.37 6.93 -6.44
N TYR A 109 -4.71 7.87 -5.75
CA TYR A 109 -5.20 8.40 -4.48
C TYR A 109 -6.61 9.00 -4.63
N LEU A 110 -6.85 9.80 -5.68
CA LEU A 110 -8.17 10.36 -5.95
C LEU A 110 -9.21 9.28 -6.25
N VAL A 111 -8.87 8.26 -7.04
CA VAL A 111 -9.78 7.13 -7.32
C VAL A 111 -10.21 6.44 -6.03
N PHE A 112 -9.27 6.02 -5.18
CA PHE A 112 -9.62 5.33 -3.94
C PHE A 112 -10.21 6.24 -2.88
N LEU A 113 -9.82 7.52 -2.84
CA LEU A 113 -10.47 8.52 -2.00
C LEU A 113 -11.95 8.68 -2.40
N THR A 114 -12.27 8.69 -3.70
CA THR A 114 -13.66 8.73 -4.17
C THR A 114 -14.41 7.45 -3.79
N ILE A 115 -13.80 6.27 -3.97
CA ILE A 115 -14.41 4.99 -3.57
C ILE A 115 -14.76 4.99 -2.08
N ARG A 116 -13.81 5.39 -1.22
CA ARG A 116 -14.03 5.48 0.24
C ARG A 116 -14.92 6.64 0.66
N TYR A 117 -15.02 7.70 -0.15
CA TYR A 117 -15.96 8.79 0.13
C TYR A 117 -17.40 8.38 -0.15
N LEU A 118 -17.63 7.54 -1.17
CA LEU A 118 -18.96 7.03 -1.52
C LEU A 118 -19.48 6.00 -0.51
N ASP A 119 -18.59 5.20 0.06
CA ASP A 119 -18.91 4.24 1.12
C ASP A 119 -17.80 4.24 2.19
N PRO A 120 -17.90 5.14 3.18
CA PRO A 120 -16.91 5.28 4.26
C PRO A 120 -17.18 4.37 5.46
N GLY A 121 -18.24 3.55 5.40
CA GLY A 121 -18.64 2.65 6.48
C GLY A 121 -17.51 1.71 6.89
N ILE A 122 -17.42 1.44 8.20
CA ILE A 122 -16.48 0.49 8.79
C ILE A 122 -17.32 -0.54 9.56
N ASP A 123 -18.15 -1.28 8.83
CA ASP A 123 -19.30 -2.01 9.38
C ASP A 123 -19.49 -3.42 8.83
N HIS A 124 -18.60 -3.88 7.95
CA HIS A 124 -18.64 -5.22 7.39
C HIS A 124 -17.32 -5.95 7.55
N THR A 125 -17.38 -7.27 7.33
CA THR A 125 -16.22 -8.19 7.36
C THR A 125 -15.35 -7.97 8.58
N GLU A 126 -14.05 -7.76 8.38
CA GLU A 126 -13.06 -7.63 9.44
C GLU A 126 -12.68 -6.15 9.68
N GLN A 127 -13.34 -5.20 9.00
CA GLN A 127 -13.10 -3.77 9.18
C GLN A 127 -13.24 -3.31 10.64
N PRO A 128 -14.25 -3.76 11.43
CA PRO A 128 -14.33 -3.39 12.84
C PRO A 128 -13.14 -3.89 13.66
N MET A 129 -12.59 -5.07 13.33
CA MET A 129 -11.38 -5.61 13.95
C MET A 129 -10.18 -4.71 13.66
N ASP A 130 -9.92 -4.46 12.39
CA ASP A 130 -8.82 -3.61 11.93
C ASP A 130 -8.91 -2.19 12.50
N PHE A 131 -10.12 -1.65 12.59
CA PHE A 131 -10.35 -0.33 13.15
C PHE A 131 -10.06 -0.30 14.65
N ALA A 132 -10.39 -1.34 15.40
CA ALA A 132 -10.03 -1.40 16.81
C ALA A 132 -8.52 -1.54 17.01
N PHE A 133 -7.81 -2.31 16.18
CA PHE A 133 -6.34 -2.40 16.22
C PHE A 133 -5.66 -1.07 15.86
N LEU A 134 -6.22 -0.33 14.90
CA LEU A 134 -5.81 1.04 14.61
C LEU A 134 -6.02 1.96 15.83
N ASN A 135 -7.20 1.93 16.45
CA ASN A 135 -7.48 2.74 17.64
C ASN A 135 -6.60 2.33 18.84
N ALA A 136 -6.34 1.04 19.05
CA ALA A 136 -5.41 0.58 20.07
C ALA A 136 -4.01 1.15 19.84
N SER A 137 -3.53 1.13 18.59
CA SER A 137 -2.25 1.72 18.21
C SER A 137 -2.20 3.24 18.40
N ILE A 138 -3.30 3.95 18.09
CA ILE A 138 -3.43 5.39 18.34
C ILE A 138 -3.41 5.68 19.85
N ASN A 139 -4.14 4.92 20.67
CA ASN A 139 -4.25 5.20 22.09
C ASN A 139 -3.02 4.75 22.91
N THR A 140 -2.09 3.99 22.30
CA THR A 140 -0.89 3.52 22.99
C THR A 140 0.09 4.68 23.21
N LEU A 141 0.43 4.92 24.49
CA LEU A 141 1.43 5.91 24.89
C LEU A 141 2.81 5.27 25.06
N THR A 142 2.89 4.16 25.78
CA THR A 142 4.13 3.42 26.07
C THR A 142 3.89 1.92 25.94
N GLY A 143 4.92 1.18 25.56
CA GLY A 143 4.85 -0.28 25.37
C GLY A 143 4.22 -0.69 24.05
N GLN A 144 3.36 -1.71 24.11
CA GLN A 144 2.70 -2.30 22.95
C GLN A 144 1.19 -2.01 23.02
N PRO A 145 0.48 -1.99 21.87
CA PRO A 145 -0.97 -1.84 21.86
C PRO A 145 -1.68 -2.95 22.63
N LEU A 146 -2.64 -2.55 23.46
CA LEU A 146 -3.50 -3.47 24.19
C LEU A 146 -4.54 -4.08 23.26
N ASP A 147 -4.87 -5.34 23.53
CA ASP A 147 -5.89 -6.06 22.80
C ASP A 147 -7.29 -5.50 23.16
N PRO A 148 -8.10 -5.04 22.18
CA PRO A 148 -9.43 -4.49 22.44
C PRO A 148 -10.43 -5.53 22.95
N TRP A 149 -10.22 -6.82 22.65
CA TRP A 149 -11.10 -7.92 23.02
C TRP A 149 -10.61 -8.68 24.26
N PHE A 150 -9.31 -8.70 24.51
CA PHE A 150 -8.74 -9.38 25.67
C PHE A 150 -8.13 -8.39 26.69
N LYS A 151 -8.98 -7.94 27.62
CA LYS A 151 -8.63 -6.92 28.62
C LYS A 151 -7.34 -7.28 29.38
N GLY A 152 -6.37 -6.37 29.32
CA GLY A 152 -5.10 -6.46 30.05
C GLY A 152 -3.97 -7.11 29.27
N GLU A 153 -4.28 -7.74 28.14
CA GLU A 153 -3.29 -8.35 27.25
C GLU A 153 -2.90 -7.41 26.10
N VAL A 154 -1.79 -7.75 25.45
CA VAL A 154 -1.29 -7.06 24.25
C VAL A 154 -1.80 -7.74 22.98
N ILE A 155 -1.88 -7.00 21.88
CA ILE A 155 -2.27 -7.57 20.58
C ILE A 155 -1.26 -8.66 20.17
N SER A 156 -1.74 -9.90 20.08
CA SER A 156 -0.97 -11.04 19.55
C SER A 156 -1.14 -11.20 18.03
N TYR A 157 -0.97 -10.10 17.29
CA TYR A 157 -1.14 -10.03 15.84
C TYR A 157 -0.14 -9.04 15.22
N TYR A 158 0.02 -9.02 13.90
CA TYR A 158 0.97 -8.14 13.20
C TYR A 158 0.54 -6.67 13.27
N TYR A 159 0.83 -6.00 14.39
CA TYR A 159 0.22 -4.71 14.65
C TYR A 159 0.97 -3.51 14.04
N PHE A 160 2.19 -3.70 13.50
CA PHE A 160 3.04 -2.58 13.10
C PHE A 160 2.46 -1.76 11.92
N GLY A 161 1.69 -2.39 11.04
CA GLY A 161 0.94 -1.65 10.01
C GLY A 161 -0.05 -0.66 10.62
N TYR A 162 -0.82 -1.08 11.63
CA TYR A 162 -1.73 -0.19 12.35
C TYR A 162 -0.96 0.88 13.14
N TRP A 163 0.23 0.56 13.66
CA TRP A 163 1.12 1.55 14.28
C TRP A 163 1.56 2.64 13.30
N ILE A 164 1.84 2.27 12.05
CA ILE A 164 2.22 3.21 11.00
C ILE A 164 1.10 4.22 10.76
N PHE A 165 -0.11 3.73 10.47
CA PHE A 165 -1.25 4.62 10.21
C PHE A 165 -1.76 5.32 11.48
N GLY A 166 -1.58 4.73 12.66
CA GLY A 166 -1.83 5.37 13.95
C GLY A 166 -0.88 6.53 14.22
N THR A 167 0.39 6.40 13.85
CA THR A 167 1.36 7.50 13.92
C THR A 167 0.94 8.65 13.00
N LEU A 168 0.51 8.36 11.77
CA LEU A 168 -0.01 9.39 10.86
C LEU A 168 -1.30 10.03 11.37
N THR A 169 -2.16 9.27 12.04
CA THR A 169 -3.37 9.78 12.71
C THR A 169 -3.00 10.78 13.80
N LYS A 170 -2.04 10.44 14.68
CA LYS A 170 -1.53 11.34 15.72
C LYS A 170 -0.97 12.65 15.16
N ILE A 171 -0.22 12.58 14.07
CA ILE A 171 0.41 13.75 13.45
C ILE A 171 -0.65 14.63 12.76
N SER A 172 -1.57 14.02 12.01
CA SER A 172 -2.61 14.75 11.27
C SER A 172 -3.73 15.29 12.15
N GLN A 173 -3.87 14.76 13.37
CA GLN A 173 -4.97 15.07 14.31
C GLN A 173 -6.36 14.86 13.68
N LEU A 174 -6.46 13.94 12.72
CA LEU A 174 -7.72 13.57 12.11
C LEU A 174 -8.43 12.52 12.97
N PRO A 175 -9.77 12.46 12.93
CA PRO A 175 -10.51 11.35 13.53
C PRO A 175 -10.03 10.00 12.99
N SER A 176 -10.03 8.96 13.83
CA SER A 176 -9.53 7.64 13.45
C SER A 176 -10.33 7.03 12.29
N PHE A 177 -11.65 7.20 12.24
CA PHE A 177 -12.49 6.70 11.13
C PHE A 177 -12.09 7.30 9.77
N ALA A 178 -11.69 8.57 9.77
CA ALA A 178 -11.21 9.24 8.57
C ALA A 178 -9.83 8.70 8.19
N SER A 179 -8.94 8.57 9.17
CA SER A 179 -7.59 8.05 8.97
C SER A 179 -7.57 6.61 8.45
N TYR A 180 -8.50 5.76 8.90
CA TYR A 180 -8.71 4.40 8.38
C TYR A 180 -8.99 4.41 6.87
N ASN A 181 -10.00 5.19 6.45
CA ASN A 181 -10.36 5.34 5.04
C ASN A 181 -9.25 5.99 4.20
N LEU A 182 -8.51 6.95 4.77
CA LEU A 182 -7.39 7.62 4.08
C LEU A 182 -6.16 6.71 3.96
N ALA A 183 -5.94 5.80 4.91
CA ALA A 183 -4.94 4.75 4.80
C ALA A 183 -5.25 3.84 3.59
N LEU A 184 -6.50 3.39 3.44
CA LEU A 184 -6.97 2.60 2.31
C LEU A 184 -6.88 3.32 0.96
N ALA A 185 -6.93 4.65 0.94
CA ALA A 185 -6.64 5.43 -0.27
C ALA A 185 -5.14 5.57 -0.56
N THR A 186 -4.32 5.63 0.48
CA THR A 186 -2.88 5.89 0.40
C THR A 186 -2.10 4.66 -0.03
N ILE A 187 -2.44 3.49 0.52
CA ILE A 187 -1.75 2.22 0.25
C ILE A 187 -1.70 1.90 -1.27
N PRO A 188 -2.82 1.84 -2.00
CA PRO A 188 -2.80 1.58 -3.44
C PRO A 188 -2.12 2.71 -4.23
N ALA A 189 -2.24 3.96 -3.78
CA ALA A 189 -1.60 5.11 -4.44
C ALA A 189 -0.06 5.03 -4.38
N ILE A 190 0.49 4.74 -3.22
CA ILE A 190 1.94 4.53 -3.05
C ILE A 190 2.38 3.29 -3.82
N THR A 191 1.63 2.19 -3.74
CA THR A 191 1.93 0.94 -4.45
C THR A 191 2.02 1.15 -5.96
N GLY A 192 0.99 1.74 -6.57
CA GLY A 192 0.94 2.00 -8.01
C GLY A 192 2.04 2.97 -8.48
N SER A 193 2.32 4.03 -7.70
CA SER A 193 3.38 4.98 -8.05
C SER A 193 4.79 4.38 -7.98
N ILE A 194 5.06 3.50 -7.01
CA ILE A 194 6.34 2.77 -6.97
C ILE A 194 6.43 1.77 -8.13
N LEU A 195 5.37 1.02 -8.44
CA LEU A 195 5.37 0.07 -9.56
C LEU A 195 5.60 0.78 -10.90
N PHE A 196 4.97 1.95 -11.11
CA PHE A 196 5.24 2.80 -12.26
C PHE A 196 6.73 3.15 -12.35
N ALA A 197 7.30 3.67 -11.25
CA ALA A 197 8.69 4.11 -11.20
C ALA A 197 9.67 2.94 -11.40
N LEU A 198 9.50 1.83 -10.68
CA LEU A 198 10.33 0.63 -10.80
C LEU A 198 10.33 0.07 -12.21
N THR A 199 9.15 -0.04 -12.83
CA THR A 199 9.04 -0.50 -14.22
C THR A 199 9.76 0.45 -15.17
N ALA A 200 9.62 1.77 -14.96
CA ALA A 200 10.31 2.77 -15.78
C ALA A 200 11.83 2.67 -15.62
N ILE A 201 12.30 2.40 -14.40
CA ILE A 201 13.71 2.20 -14.06
C ILE A 201 14.26 0.92 -14.72
N PHE A 202 13.51 -0.18 -14.70
CA PHE A 202 13.92 -1.45 -15.29
C PHE A 202 13.97 -1.38 -16.82
N LEU A 203 12.98 -0.75 -17.46
CA LEU A 203 12.96 -0.59 -18.92
C LEU A 203 14.01 0.41 -19.43
N LYS A 204 14.46 1.34 -18.59
CA LYS A 204 15.47 2.35 -18.93
C LYS A 204 16.93 1.93 -18.79
N ILE A 205 17.22 0.63 -18.73
CA ILE A 205 18.60 0.13 -18.73
C ILE A 205 19.42 0.58 -19.96
N SER A 206 18.81 1.16 -21.01
CA SER A 206 19.55 1.55 -22.24
C SER A 206 19.33 2.96 -22.82
N ARG A 207 18.25 3.72 -22.53
CA ARG A 207 17.96 4.96 -23.29
C ARG A 207 17.55 6.16 -22.42
N GLN A 208 18.22 7.30 -22.66
CA GLN A 208 18.04 8.55 -21.91
C GLN A 208 16.68 9.25 -22.11
N LYS A 209 15.83 8.81 -23.05
CA LYS A 209 14.52 9.43 -23.30
C LYS A 209 13.39 8.60 -22.70
N PHE A 210 12.47 9.26 -21.99
CA PHE A 210 11.14 8.69 -21.71
C PHE A 210 10.40 8.65 -23.05
N ASP A 211 10.32 7.49 -23.67
CA ASP A 211 9.48 7.27 -24.84
C ASP A 211 8.08 6.78 -24.41
N PHE A 212 7.15 6.77 -25.36
CA PHE A 212 5.78 6.33 -25.13
C PHE A 212 5.71 4.89 -24.60
N ARG A 213 6.58 3.99 -25.09
CA ARG A 213 6.57 2.57 -24.70
C ARG A 213 6.91 2.38 -23.22
N VAL A 214 7.95 3.05 -22.72
CA VAL A 214 8.31 3.00 -21.30
C VAL A 214 7.15 3.50 -20.44
N ILE A 215 6.54 4.62 -20.81
CA ILE A 215 5.41 5.19 -20.06
C ILE A 215 4.22 4.22 -20.08
N SER A 216 3.85 3.69 -21.25
CA SER A 216 2.73 2.74 -21.38
C SER A 216 2.96 1.47 -20.57
N CYS A 217 4.13 0.85 -20.66
CA CYS A 217 4.44 -0.35 -19.87
C CYS A 217 4.43 -0.06 -18.36
N SER A 218 4.96 1.09 -17.93
CA SER A 218 4.92 1.50 -16.52
C SER A 218 3.51 1.77 -16.02
N LEU A 219 2.65 2.38 -16.84
CA LEU A 219 1.23 2.60 -16.51
C LEU A 219 0.48 1.28 -16.43
N ILE A 220 0.74 0.34 -17.35
CA ILE A 220 0.15 -1.01 -17.32
C ILE A 220 0.59 -1.74 -16.04
N ALA A 221 1.87 -1.68 -15.68
CA ALA A 221 2.36 -2.31 -14.46
C ALA A 221 1.70 -1.73 -13.19
N ALA A 222 1.56 -0.40 -13.11
CA ALA A 222 0.85 0.24 -12.01
C ALA A 222 -0.63 -0.13 -11.99
N ALA A 223 -1.28 -0.16 -13.16
CA ALA A 223 -2.69 -0.53 -13.29
C ALA A 223 -2.93 -1.99 -12.89
N CYS A 224 -2.11 -2.93 -13.35
CA CYS A 224 -2.20 -4.33 -12.95
C CYS A 224 -1.90 -4.51 -11.46
N GLY A 225 -0.89 -3.83 -10.93
CA GLY A 225 -0.56 -3.96 -9.50
C GLY A 225 -1.64 -3.46 -8.54
N VAL A 226 -2.54 -2.59 -9.00
CA VAL A 226 -3.58 -1.98 -8.16
C VAL A 226 -4.99 -2.44 -8.50
N PHE A 227 -5.30 -2.57 -9.79
CA PHE A 227 -6.65 -2.82 -10.30
C PHE A 227 -6.82 -4.22 -10.92
N MET A 228 -5.81 -5.09 -10.85
CA MET A 228 -5.99 -6.46 -11.36
C MET A 228 -7.07 -7.18 -10.57
N ALA A 229 -8.00 -7.77 -11.32
CA ALA A 229 -9.12 -8.55 -10.84
C ALA A 229 -9.23 -9.86 -11.62
N ASN A 230 -10.00 -10.82 -11.10
CA ASN A 230 -10.29 -12.05 -11.82
C ASN A 230 -11.46 -11.86 -12.81
N LEU A 231 -11.74 -12.92 -13.59
CA LEU A 231 -12.77 -12.90 -14.62
C LEU A 231 -14.18 -13.18 -14.07
N GLN A 232 -14.36 -13.35 -12.76
CA GLN A 232 -15.65 -13.72 -12.18
C GLN A 232 -16.72 -12.66 -12.47
N GLY A 233 -16.38 -11.37 -12.40
CA GLY A 233 -17.34 -10.30 -12.71
C GLY A 233 -17.82 -10.32 -14.16
N ILE A 234 -16.95 -10.72 -15.11
CA ILE A 234 -17.32 -10.90 -16.53
C ILE A 234 -18.24 -12.11 -16.69
N LEU A 235 -17.94 -13.21 -16.01
CA LEU A 235 -18.80 -14.39 -15.99
C LEU A 235 -20.18 -14.04 -15.42
N GLU A 236 -20.24 -13.33 -14.32
CA GLU A 236 -21.51 -12.93 -13.72
C GLU A 236 -22.30 -12.00 -14.65
N PHE A 237 -21.63 -11.08 -15.37
CA PHE A 237 -22.26 -10.25 -16.39
C PHE A 237 -22.90 -11.10 -17.51
N PHE A 238 -22.21 -12.13 -18.02
CA PHE A 238 -22.80 -13.05 -19.00
C PHE A 238 -23.96 -13.84 -18.41
N ARG A 239 -23.82 -14.30 -17.16
CA ARG A 239 -24.85 -15.09 -16.48
C ARG A 239 -26.14 -14.32 -16.31
N ILE A 240 -26.10 -13.07 -15.83
CA ILE A 240 -27.31 -12.23 -15.64
C ILE A 240 -27.98 -11.81 -16.95
N ASN A 241 -27.25 -11.88 -18.07
CA ASN A 241 -27.77 -11.65 -19.43
C ASN A 241 -28.21 -12.95 -20.12
N SER A 242 -28.40 -14.04 -19.35
CA SER A 242 -28.83 -15.35 -19.86
C SER A 242 -27.91 -15.94 -20.93
N VAL A 243 -26.62 -15.60 -20.89
CA VAL A 243 -25.61 -16.13 -21.80
C VAL A 243 -24.95 -17.38 -21.20
N GLY A 244 -24.81 -18.43 -22.00
CA GLY A 244 -24.17 -19.70 -21.62
C GLY A 244 -25.15 -20.83 -21.33
N SER A 245 -24.81 -22.04 -21.76
CA SER A 245 -25.65 -23.23 -21.55
C SER A 245 -25.52 -23.79 -20.13
N VAL A 246 -26.45 -24.64 -19.72
CA VAL A 246 -26.37 -25.38 -18.44
C VAL A 246 -25.04 -26.12 -18.32
N GLY A 247 -24.61 -26.79 -19.39
CA GLY A 247 -23.33 -27.52 -19.40
C GLY A 247 -22.10 -26.61 -19.30
N PHE A 248 -22.18 -25.36 -19.76
CA PHE A 248 -21.11 -24.38 -19.56
C PHE A 248 -20.99 -23.98 -18.09
N TRP A 249 -22.10 -23.58 -17.46
CA TRP A 249 -22.11 -23.13 -16.06
C TRP A 249 -21.74 -24.25 -15.08
N LYS A 250 -22.15 -25.49 -15.34
CA LYS A 250 -21.67 -26.67 -14.59
C LYS A 250 -20.17 -26.89 -14.71
N LYS A 251 -19.55 -26.61 -15.87
CA LYS A 251 -18.09 -26.70 -16.04
C LYS A 251 -17.35 -25.54 -15.38
N VAL A 252 -17.94 -24.35 -15.34
CA VAL A 252 -17.37 -23.19 -14.63
C VAL A 252 -17.30 -23.48 -13.13
N CYS A 253 -18.32 -24.13 -12.56
CA CYS A 253 -18.29 -24.70 -11.21
C CYS A 253 -17.89 -23.69 -10.10
N ILE A 254 -18.37 -22.44 -10.22
CA ILE A 254 -18.22 -21.43 -9.17
C ILE A 254 -19.47 -21.46 -8.29
N ASP A 255 -19.28 -21.33 -6.98
CA ASP A 255 -20.37 -21.35 -6.02
C ASP A 255 -21.47 -20.32 -6.34
N GLY A 256 -22.73 -20.77 -6.32
CA GLY A 256 -23.89 -19.96 -6.68
C GLY A 256 -23.97 -19.56 -8.17
N MET A 257 -23.10 -20.07 -9.03
CA MET A 257 -23.06 -19.78 -10.49
C MET A 257 -23.18 -21.03 -11.37
N GLN A 258 -23.45 -22.20 -10.80
CA GLN A 258 -23.49 -23.48 -11.51
C GLN A 258 -24.65 -23.59 -12.52
N ASN A 259 -25.67 -22.75 -12.38
CA ASN A 259 -26.86 -22.73 -13.24
C ASN A 259 -27.04 -21.38 -13.96
N PRO A 260 -27.53 -21.39 -15.21
CA PRO A 260 -27.86 -20.17 -15.95
C PRO A 260 -29.02 -19.43 -15.31
N VAL A 261 -29.08 -18.12 -15.52
CA VAL A 261 -30.25 -17.31 -15.18
C VAL A 261 -31.21 -17.33 -16.39
N MET A 262 -32.43 -17.82 -16.19
CA MET A 262 -33.41 -18.04 -17.26
C MET A 262 -34.08 -16.74 -17.74
N THR A 263 -34.14 -15.71 -16.89
CA THR A 263 -34.71 -14.40 -17.20
C THR A 263 -33.67 -13.33 -16.94
N SER A 264 -33.31 -12.57 -17.97
CA SER A 264 -32.32 -11.50 -17.84
C SER A 264 -32.74 -10.50 -16.77
N VAL A 265 -31.79 -10.10 -15.93
CA VAL A 265 -32.01 -9.06 -14.91
C VAL A 265 -32.03 -7.70 -15.61
N ASP A 266 -33.02 -6.86 -15.31
CA ASP A 266 -33.08 -5.47 -15.79
C ASP A 266 -32.11 -4.57 -15.01
N SER A 267 -30.82 -4.89 -15.08
CA SER A 267 -29.74 -4.17 -14.42
C SER A 267 -28.42 -4.40 -15.15
N TRP A 268 -27.60 -3.36 -15.24
CA TRP A 268 -26.26 -3.45 -15.82
C TRP A 268 -25.27 -4.26 -14.97
N ARG A 269 -25.65 -4.58 -13.73
CA ARG A 269 -24.85 -5.33 -12.75
C ARG A 269 -25.71 -6.36 -11.99
N PRO A 270 -25.09 -7.35 -11.33
CA PRO A 270 -25.80 -8.26 -10.45
C PRO A 270 -26.44 -7.49 -9.27
N THR A 271 -27.63 -7.94 -8.87
CA THR A 271 -28.42 -7.34 -7.79
C THR A 271 -28.38 -8.13 -6.49
N ASP A 272 -27.85 -9.36 -6.54
CA ASP A 272 -27.77 -10.22 -5.37
C ASP A 272 -26.92 -9.56 -4.27
N PHE A 273 -27.36 -9.73 -3.03
CA PHE A 273 -26.59 -9.29 -1.87
C PHE A 273 -25.22 -9.97 -1.88
N TRP A 274 -24.15 -9.18 -1.76
CA TRP A 274 -22.77 -9.67 -1.71
C TRP A 274 -22.33 -10.51 -2.91
N TRP A 275 -22.91 -10.26 -4.09
CA TRP A 275 -22.54 -10.98 -5.31
C TRP A 275 -21.05 -10.90 -5.64
N TRP A 276 -20.35 -9.85 -5.22
CA TRP A 276 -18.92 -9.68 -5.47
C TRP A 276 -18.06 -10.47 -4.47
N PHE A 277 -18.59 -10.93 -3.34
CA PHE A 277 -17.84 -11.64 -2.30
C PHE A 277 -17.39 -13.04 -2.75
N LYS A 278 -18.13 -13.65 -3.69
CA LYS A 278 -17.74 -14.90 -4.38
C LYS A 278 -16.51 -14.72 -5.28
N THR A 279 -16.14 -13.50 -5.66
CA THR A 279 -14.92 -13.27 -6.46
C THR A 279 -13.67 -13.75 -5.72
N SER A 280 -13.64 -13.73 -4.39
CA SER A 280 -12.51 -14.25 -3.63
C SER A 280 -12.64 -15.73 -3.26
N ARG A 281 -13.71 -16.44 -3.62
CA ARG A 281 -13.92 -17.87 -3.35
C ARG A 281 -14.21 -18.68 -4.61
N ILE A 282 -13.45 -18.42 -5.66
CA ILE A 282 -13.60 -19.12 -6.94
C ILE A 282 -13.01 -20.53 -6.92
N ILE A 283 -12.09 -20.83 -5.98
CA ILE A 283 -11.48 -22.16 -5.83
C ILE A 283 -12.22 -22.88 -4.71
N ASN A 284 -13.05 -23.86 -5.10
CA ASN A 284 -13.75 -24.76 -4.20
C ASN A 284 -13.98 -26.11 -4.91
N TYR A 285 -14.15 -27.18 -4.15
CA TYR A 285 -14.40 -28.52 -4.68
C TYR A 285 -15.80 -29.00 -4.29
N PHE A 286 -16.63 -29.24 -5.30
CA PHE A 286 -18.04 -29.66 -5.20
C PHE A 286 -18.25 -31.08 -5.76
N GLY A 287 -17.24 -31.94 -5.66
CA GLY A 287 -17.26 -33.29 -6.24
C GLY A 287 -17.02 -33.33 -7.76
N PRO A 288 -17.02 -34.54 -8.36
CA PRO A 288 -16.74 -34.73 -9.80
C PRO A 288 -17.79 -34.10 -10.73
N THR A 289 -19.02 -33.93 -10.24
CA THR A 289 -20.17 -33.41 -10.99
C THR A 289 -20.48 -31.94 -10.69
N CYS A 290 -19.78 -31.34 -9.72
CA CYS A 290 -20.07 -30.00 -9.21
C CYS A 290 -21.47 -29.85 -8.57
N GLU A 291 -21.95 -30.91 -7.93
CA GLU A 291 -23.28 -30.96 -7.30
C GLU A 291 -23.23 -31.26 -5.79
N ASP A 292 -22.05 -31.63 -5.27
CA ASP A 292 -21.86 -31.90 -3.85
C ASP A 292 -21.65 -30.59 -3.08
N GLU A 293 -21.74 -30.64 -1.74
CA GLU A 293 -21.40 -29.51 -0.89
C GLU A 293 -19.91 -29.15 -1.04
N GLY A 294 -19.60 -27.85 -1.00
CA GLY A 294 -18.23 -27.36 -1.15
C GLY A 294 -17.35 -27.77 0.03
N LEU A 295 -16.22 -28.41 -0.25
CA LEU A 295 -15.30 -28.94 0.76
C LEU A 295 -14.05 -28.09 1.00
N ASP A 296 -13.71 -27.16 0.11
CA ASP A 296 -12.45 -26.42 0.15
C ASP A 296 -12.67 -24.91 -0.10
N TYR A 297 -13.21 -24.23 0.91
CA TYR A 297 -13.56 -22.82 0.82
C TYR A 297 -12.33 -21.92 1.02
N THR A 298 -11.52 -21.76 -0.04
CA THR A 298 -10.31 -20.93 0.02
C THR A 298 -10.59 -19.47 -0.30
N ILE A 299 -10.08 -18.56 0.55
CA ILE A 299 -10.11 -17.12 0.30
C ILE A 299 -8.88 -16.74 -0.54
N ASN A 300 -9.14 -16.26 -1.75
CA ASN A 300 -8.15 -15.85 -2.73
C ASN A 300 -8.36 -14.38 -3.06
N GLU A 301 -7.65 -13.51 -2.34
CA GLU A 301 -7.69 -12.09 -2.61
C GLU A 301 -6.72 -11.68 -3.73
N PHE A 302 -7.12 -10.67 -4.48
CA PHE A 302 -6.31 -10.02 -5.51
C PHE A 302 -6.31 -8.51 -5.23
N PRO A 303 -5.34 -7.74 -5.76
CA PRO A 303 -5.12 -6.35 -5.32
C PRO A 303 -6.39 -5.49 -5.29
N PHE A 304 -7.16 -5.52 -6.38
CA PHE A 304 -8.38 -4.70 -6.43
C PHE A 304 -9.45 -5.14 -5.44
N PHE A 305 -9.58 -6.45 -5.17
CA PHE A 305 -10.50 -6.96 -4.15
C PHE A 305 -10.15 -6.43 -2.77
N SER A 306 -8.89 -6.58 -2.34
CA SER A 306 -8.48 -6.15 -0.99
C SER A 306 -8.64 -4.63 -0.81
N TYR A 307 -8.31 -3.83 -1.82
CA TYR A 307 -8.48 -2.38 -1.74
C TYR A 307 -9.95 -1.92 -1.80
N LEU A 308 -10.81 -2.67 -2.50
CA LEU A 308 -12.24 -2.37 -2.58
C LEU A 308 -12.99 -2.82 -1.31
N LEU A 309 -12.68 -4.03 -0.81
CA LEU A 309 -13.18 -4.58 0.44
C LEU A 309 -12.84 -3.63 1.59
N GLY A 310 -11.60 -3.17 1.65
CA GLY A 310 -11.19 -2.16 2.62
C GLY A 310 -10.94 -2.72 4.02
N ASP A 311 -10.67 -4.01 4.13
CA ASP A 311 -10.07 -4.57 5.33
C ASP A 311 -8.60 -4.10 5.39
N LEU A 312 -8.26 -3.28 6.38
CA LEU A 312 -6.92 -2.68 6.58
C LEU A 312 -5.96 -3.72 7.17
N HIS A 313 -5.85 -4.86 6.51
CA HIS A 313 -5.08 -6.00 6.96
C HIS A 313 -3.56 -5.83 6.77
N PRO A 314 -2.74 -6.59 7.52
CA PRO A 314 -1.29 -6.67 7.36
C PRO A 314 -0.81 -6.88 5.91
N HIS A 315 -1.42 -7.80 5.15
CA HIS A 315 -1.01 -8.06 3.76
C HIS A 315 -1.34 -6.92 2.80
N VAL A 316 -2.35 -6.11 3.11
CA VAL A 316 -2.68 -4.90 2.36
C VAL A 316 -1.69 -3.79 2.70
N MET A 317 -1.47 -3.54 3.99
CA MET A 317 -0.60 -2.46 4.48
C MET A 317 0.88 -2.63 4.11
N VAL A 318 1.37 -3.87 4.01
CA VAL A 318 2.79 -4.15 3.71
C VAL A 318 3.18 -3.84 2.26
N THR A 319 2.22 -3.84 1.32
CA THR A 319 2.47 -3.72 -0.12
C THR A 319 3.41 -2.58 -0.53
N PRO A 320 3.21 -1.30 -0.12
CA PRO A 320 4.12 -0.22 -0.49
C PRO A 320 5.53 -0.41 0.11
N PHE A 321 5.63 -0.90 1.35
CA PHE A 321 6.90 -1.05 2.05
C PHE A 321 7.74 -2.21 1.51
N PHE A 322 7.07 -3.27 1.05
CA PHE A 322 7.74 -4.35 0.33
C PHE A 322 8.33 -3.86 -1.00
N LEU A 323 7.61 -3.01 -1.74
CA LEU A 323 8.15 -2.40 -2.95
C LEU A 323 9.32 -1.45 -2.66
N VAL A 324 9.32 -0.74 -1.52
CA VAL A 324 10.51 -0.02 -1.04
C VAL A 324 11.67 -0.97 -0.81
N PHE A 325 11.45 -2.09 -0.13
CA PHE A 325 12.49 -3.10 0.08
C PHE A 325 13.07 -3.60 -1.26
N LEU A 326 12.24 -3.99 -2.22
CA LEU A 326 12.68 -4.42 -3.55
C LEU A 326 13.47 -3.32 -4.30
N TYR A 327 13.01 -2.08 -4.21
CA TYR A 327 13.72 -0.93 -4.77
C TYR A 327 15.12 -0.78 -4.16
N LEU A 328 15.23 -0.88 -2.83
CA LEU A 328 16.51 -0.75 -2.12
C LEU A 328 17.47 -1.91 -2.45
N VAL A 329 16.95 -3.14 -2.53
CA VAL A 329 17.72 -4.33 -2.97
C VAL A 329 18.24 -4.13 -4.38
N TYR A 330 17.40 -3.65 -5.31
CA TYR A 330 17.82 -3.36 -6.67
C TYR A 330 18.90 -2.27 -6.75
N ASP A 331 18.77 -1.18 -5.97
CA ASP A 331 19.80 -0.13 -5.89
C ASP A 331 21.13 -0.66 -5.36
N LEU A 332 21.09 -1.57 -4.39
CA LEU A 332 22.27 -2.22 -3.83
C LEU A 332 22.92 -3.15 -4.87
N PHE A 333 22.11 -3.94 -5.59
CA PHE A 333 22.56 -4.86 -6.64
C PHE A 333 23.23 -4.15 -7.82
N LYS A 334 22.75 -2.96 -8.20
CA LYS A 334 23.34 -2.16 -9.29
C LYS A 334 24.70 -1.54 -8.95
N ARG A 335 25.18 -1.68 -7.73
CA ARG A 335 26.45 -1.09 -7.31
C ARG A 335 27.63 -1.98 -7.74
N ASP A 336 28.65 -1.33 -8.28
CA ASP A 336 29.92 -1.96 -8.62
C ASP A 336 30.66 -2.42 -7.34
N VAL A 337 30.70 -3.74 -7.13
CA VAL A 337 31.30 -4.41 -5.95
C VAL A 337 32.83 -4.44 -6.04
N SER A 338 33.41 -4.19 -7.23
CA SER A 338 34.87 -4.13 -7.40
C SER A 338 35.53 -2.95 -6.67
N LYS A 339 34.73 -1.93 -6.31
CA LYS A 339 35.20 -0.72 -5.62
C LYS A 339 35.04 -0.88 -4.11
N ARG A 340 36.07 -0.45 -3.36
CA ARG A 340 36.03 -0.47 -1.89
C ARG A 340 34.74 0.18 -1.36
N PRO A 341 34.02 -0.48 -0.43
CA PRO A 341 32.77 0.03 0.11
C PRO A 341 33.01 1.32 0.90
N LYS A 342 32.40 2.42 0.45
CA LYS A 342 32.38 3.71 1.18
C LYS A 342 31.34 3.64 2.30
N ILE A 343 31.35 4.57 3.26
CA ILE A 343 30.33 4.65 4.32
C ILE A 343 28.88 4.65 3.80
N THR A 344 28.65 5.27 2.64
CA THR A 344 27.36 5.25 1.90
C THR A 344 26.90 3.86 1.42
N TYR A 345 27.77 2.85 1.47
CA TYR A 345 27.43 1.45 1.20
C TYR A 345 26.80 0.83 2.44
N TRP A 346 27.51 0.88 3.55
CA TRP A 346 27.03 0.38 4.83
C TRP A 346 25.72 1.05 5.26
N SER A 347 25.55 2.35 5.02
CA SER A 347 24.27 3.02 5.29
C SER A 347 23.12 2.44 4.47
N LYS A 348 23.34 1.99 3.23
CA LYS A 348 22.32 1.33 2.41
C LYS A 348 22.06 -0.10 2.87
N VAL A 349 23.10 -0.83 3.25
CA VAL A 349 22.96 -2.19 3.79
C VAL A 349 22.11 -2.17 5.06
N VAL A 350 22.39 -1.23 5.98
CA VAL A 350 21.57 -1.00 7.17
C VAL A 350 20.14 -0.62 6.77
N LEU A 351 19.96 0.30 5.81
CA LEU A 351 18.62 0.68 5.33
C LEU A 351 17.84 -0.52 4.78
N VAL A 352 18.45 -1.35 3.94
CA VAL A 352 17.85 -2.57 3.38
C VAL A 352 17.47 -3.54 4.51
N GLY A 353 18.38 -3.80 5.45
CA GLY A 353 18.11 -4.69 6.59
C GLY A 353 17.01 -4.19 7.51
N SER A 354 16.99 -2.89 7.81
CA SER A 354 15.92 -2.26 8.61
C SER A 354 14.58 -2.29 7.88
N THR A 355 14.54 -1.99 6.58
CA THR A 355 13.30 -2.08 5.79
C THR A 355 12.81 -3.52 5.71
N PHE A 356 13.70 -4.50 5.55
CA PHE A 356 13.35 -5.92 5.59
C PHE A 356 12.70 -6.31 6.91
N GLY A 357 13.34 -5.98 8.04
CA GLY A 357 12.78 -6.23 9.37
C GLY A 357 11.42 -5.57 9.57
N CYS A 358 11.22 -4.35 9.05
CA CYS A 358 9.93 -3.69 9.08
C CYS A 358 8.87 -4.42 8.24
N VAL A 359 9.18 -4.85 7.02
CA VAL A 359 8.24 -5.61 6.17
C VAL A 359 7.78 -6.88 6.90
N CYS A 360 8.71 -7.62 7.52
CA CYS A 360 8.39 -8.80 8.33
C CYS A 360 7.48 -8.44 9.52
N PHE A 361 7.73 -7.29 10.16
CA PHE A 361 6.94 -6.86 11.31
C PHE A 361 5.53 -6.39 10.91
N ILE A 362 5.36 -5.79 9.72
CA ILE A 362 4.03 -5.47 9.19
C ILE A 362 3.29 -6.75 8.83
N ASN A 363 3.93 -7.70 8.16
CA ASN A 363 3.34 -8.99 7.81
C ASN A 363 4.42 -10.09 7.70
N MET A 364 4.39 -11.07 8.61
CA MET A 364 5.37 -12.17 8.59
C MET A 364 5.15 -13.15 7.42
N TRP A 365 3.93 -13.24 6.88
CA TRP A 365 3.58 -14.15 5.76
C TRP A 365 4.08 -13.67 4.40
N MET A 366 4.71 -12.50 4.32
CA MET A 366 5.34 -12.01 3.09
C MET A 366 6.64 -12.73 2.74
N LEU A 367 7.13 -13.60 3.62
CA LEU A 367 8.33 -14.40 3.42
C LEU A 367 7.96 -15.88 3.28
N PRO A 368 8.70 -16.63 2.45
CA PRO A 368 8.49 -18.06 2.26
C PRO A 368 8.68 -18.89 3.53
#